data_AF-F6ZFB8-F1
#
_entry.id   AF-F6ZFB8-F1
#
_cell.length_a   1.000
_cell.length_b   1.000
_cell.length_c   1.000
_cell.angle_alpha   90.00
_cell.angle_beta   90.00
_cell.angle_gamma   90.00
#
_symmetry.space_group_name_H-M   'P 1'
#
loop_
_entity.id
_entity.type
_entity.pdbx_description
1 polymer ?
#
loop_
_entity_poly.entity_id
_entity_poly.type
_entity_poly.pdbx_seq_one_letter_code
_entity_poly.pdbx_strand_id
1 'polypeptide(L)'
;VSAVAHRIPCQDMPPTLIRTNRFTSSFQGIVDAYGVGRYREVNPAPYTIITFPFLFAVMFGDVGHGLLMFLFALAMVLTENRPAVKAAQNE
;
A
#
# COMPACT_ATOMS: atom_id res chain seq x y z
N VAL A 1 5.06 41.12 -2.92
CA VAL A 1 4.04 40.90 -3.96
C VAL A 1 3.38 39.56 -3.66
N SER A 2 2.07 39.54 -3.38
CA SER A 2 1.35 38.31 -3.02
C SER A 2 1.07 37.50 -4.29
N ALA A 3 1.48 36.24 -4.33
CA ALA A 3 1.20 35.37 -5.47
C ALA A 3 -0.32 35.14 -5.59
N VAL A 4 -0.90 35.52 -6.72
CA VAL A 4 -2.31 35.25 -7.04
C VAL A 4 -2.38 33.91 -7.76
N ALA A 5 -2.99 32.91 -7.13
CA ALA A 5 -3.23 31.61 -7.74
C ALA A 5 -4.58 31.61 -8.49
N HIS A 6 -4.56 31.38 -9.79
CA HIS A 6 -5.76 31.32 -10.64
C HIS A 6 -6.10 29.86 -10.97
N ARG A 7 -7.34 29.43 -10.72
CA ARG A 7 -7.83 28.09 -11.13
C ARG A 7 -8.41 28.17 -12.53
N ILE A 8 -7.82 27.40 -13.45
CA ILE A 8 -8.32 27.27 -14.83
C ILE A 8 -9.34 26.13 -14.85
N PRO A 9 -10.59 26.35 -15.31
CA PRO A 9 -11.55 25.28 -15.48
C PRO A 9 -11.09 24.36 -16.63
N CYS A 10 -10.99 23.06 -16.36
CA CYS A 10 -10.65 22.02 -17.33
C CYS A 10 -11.73 20.93 -17.33
N GLN A 11 -11.93 20.27 -18.47
CA GLN A 11 -12.84 19.13 -18.62
C GLN A 11 -12.11 17.78 -18.62
N ASP A 12 -10.78 17.80 -18.56
CA ASP A 12 -9.96 16.60 -18.53
C ASP A 12 -10.14 15.83 -17.23
N MET A 13 -9.94 14.52 -17.28
CA MET A 13 -10.01 13.68 -16.09
C MET A 13 -8.86 14.03 -15.14
N PRO A 14 -9.15 14.48 -13.91
CA PRO A 14 -8.10 14.83 -12.97
C PRO A 14 -7.41 13.55 -12.43
N PRO A 15 -6.19 13.68 -11.88
CA PRO A 15 -5.46 12.54 -11.34
C PRO A 15 -6.16 11.94 -10.11
N THR A 16 -6.05 10.62 -9.97
CA THR A 16 -6.55 9.89 -8.80
C THR A 16 -5.51 9.93 -7.69
N LEU A 17 -5.91 10.41 -6.51
CA LEU A 17 -5.08 10.38 -5.30
C LEU A 17 -5.79 9.55 -4.22
N ILE A 18 -5.20 8.41 -3.86
CA ILE A 18 -5.62 7.62 -2.71
C ILE A 18 -4.73 7.99 -1.52
N ARG A 19 -5.35 8.44 -0.43
CA ARG A 19 -4.63 8.68 0.83
C ARG A 19 -4.40 7.35 1.55
N THR A 20 -3.15 6.90 1.59
CA THR A 20 -2.74 5.68 2.29
C THR A 20 -2.12 6.00 3.64
N ASN A 21 -2.17 5.03 4.55
CA ASN A 21 -1.41 5.04 5.80
C ASN A 21 -0.24 4.04 5.67
N ARG A 22 0.63 3.94 6.68
CA ARG A 22 1.78 3.02 6.65
C ARG A 22 1.39 1.57 6.34
N PHE A 23 0.24 1.11 6.83
CA PHE A 23 -0.27 -0.23 6.60
C PHE A 23 -0.91 -0.41 5.21
N THR A 24 -1.79 0.50 4.80
CA THR A 24 -2.50 0.41 3.52
C THR A 24 -1.64 0.77 2.32
N SER A 25 -0.48 1.41 2.53
CA SER A 25 0.46 1.74 1.47
C SER A 25 0.95 0.51 0.70
N SER A 26 1.27 -0.57 1.40
CA SER A 26 1.76 -1.81 0.78
C SER A 26 0.68 -2.46 -0.10
N PHE A 27 -0.56 -2.55 0.39
CA PHE A 27 -1.68 -3.12 -0.37
C PHE A 27 -2.08 -2.24 -1.55
N GLN A 28 -2.06 -0.92 -1.37
CA GLN A 28 -2.29 0.02 -2.47
C GLN A 28 -1.23 -0.13 -3.56
N GLY A 29 0.05 -0.31 -3.20
CA GLY A 29 1.11 -0.56 -4.16
C GLY A 29 0.88 -1.82 -5.01
N ILE A 30 0.33 -2.88 -4.41
CA ILE A 30 -0.03 -4.11 -5.14
C ILE A 30 -1.15 -3.85 -6.15
N VAL A 31 -2.17 -3.08 -5.76
CA VAL A 31 -3.28 -2.70 -6.66
C VAL A 31 -2.79 -1.78 -7.77
N ASP A 32 -2.03 -0.75 -7.44
CA ASP A 32 -1.53 0.24 -8.38
C ASP A 32 -0.55 -0.36 -9.38
N ALA A 33 0.16 -1.44 -9.01
CA ALA A 33 1.02 -2.20 -9.92
C ALA A 33 0.23 -2.87 -11.07
N TYR A 34 -1.04 -3.20 -10.86
CA TYR A 34 -1.93 -3.67 -11.94
C TYR A 34 -2.48 -2.52 -12.78
N GLY A 35 -2.72 -1.37 -12.16
CA GLY A 35 -3.17 -0.17 -12.85
C GLY A 35 -3.79 0.83 -11.89
N VAL A 36 -3.69 2.11 -12.23
CA VAL A 36 -4.30 3.19 -11.45
C VAL A 36 -5.77 3.36 -11.87
N GLY A 37 -6.67 3.30 -10.88
CA GLY A 37 -8.11 3.47 -11.10
C GLY A 37 -8.50 4.86 -11.61
N ARG A 38 -9.65 4.95 -12.27
CA ARG A 38 -10.19 6.21 -12.79
C ARG A 38 -10.57 7.16 -11.66
N TYR A 39 -10.58 8.46 -11.96
CA TYR A 39 -11.01 9.48 -11.00
C TYR A 39 -12.41 9.17 -10.44
N ARG A 40 -12.51 9.10 -9.11
CA ARG A 40 -13.73 8.75 -8.34
C ARG A 40 -14.26 7.32 -8.55
N GLU A 41 -13.41 6.41 -9.01
CA GLU A 41 -13.71 4.97 -9.01
C GLU A 41 -13.57 4.37 -7.60
N VAL A 42 -14.24 3.25 -7.35
CA VAL A 42 -14.13 2.51 -6.08
C VAL A 42 -12.73 1.88 -6.01
N ASN A 43 -12.02 2.16 -4.92
CA ASN A 43 -10.71 1.56 -4.68
C ASN A 43 -10.87 0.08 -4.28
N PRO A 44 -10.24 -0.89 -4.98
CA PRO A 44 -10.29 -2.30 -4.60
C PRO A 44 -9.35 -2.63 -3.43
N ALA A 45 -8.38 -1.77 -3.08
CA ALA A 45 -7.39 -2.04 -2.04
C ALA A 45 -7.98 -2.47 -0.68
N PRO A 46 -9.07 -1.88 -0.15
CA PRO A 46 -9.68 -2.32 1.11
C PRO A 46 -10.12 -3.79 1.09
N TYR A 47 -10.59 -4.30 -0.05
CA TYR A 47 -10.95 -5.71 -0.18
C TYR A 47 -9.71 -6.60 -0.23
N THR A 48 -8.68 -6.17 -0.97
CA THR A 48 -7.42 -6.92 -1.10
C THR A 48 -6.70 -7.12 0.22
N ILE A 49 -6.86 -6.21 1.20
CA ILE A 49 -6.27 -6.35 2.54
C ILE A 49 -6.65 -7.67 3.21
N ILE A 50 -7.89 -8.14 3.01
CA ILE A 50 -8.40 -9.36 3.64
C ILE A 50 -8.32 -10.54 2.67
N THR A 51 -8.76 -10.34 1.43
CA THR A 51 -8.89 -11.45 0.48
C THR A 51 -7.55 -11.98 0.00
N PHE A 52 -6.53 -11.11 -0.15
CA PHE A 52 -5.21 -11.53 -0.62
C PHE A 52 -4.50 -12.46 0.38
N PRO A 53 -4.33 -12.10 1.67
CA PRO A 53 -3.73 -13.01 2.64
C PRO A 53 -4.58 -14.27 2.89
N PHE A 54 -5.90 -14.18 2.81
CA PHE A 54 -6.79 -15.34 2.97
C PHE A 54 -6.59 -16.37 1.85
N LEU A 55 -6.62 -15.93 0.59
CA LEU A 55 -6.38 -16.82 -0.55
C LEU A 55 -4.96 -17.38 -0.53
N PHE A 56 -3.96 -16.57 -0.15
CA PHE A 56 -2.60 -17.04 0.09
C PHE A 56 -2.56 -18.15 1.15
N ALA A 57 -3.25 -17.97 2.28
CA ALA A 57 -3.27 -18.96 3.37
C ALA A 57 -3.94 -20.28 2.96
N VAL A 58 -5.01 -20.23 2.16
CA VAL A 58 -5.66 -21.44 1.63
C VAL A 58 -4.73 -22.21 0.69
N MET A 59 -3.97 -21.50 -0.15
CA MET A 59 -3.00 -22.13 -1.07
C MET A 59 -1.74 -22.63 -0.34
N PHE A 60 -1.30 -21.92 0.69
CA PHE A 60 -0.10 -22.20 1.49
C PHE A 60 -0.45 -22.92 2.80
N GLY A 61 -1.44 -23.82 2.76
CA GLY A 61 -2.15 -24.42 3.91
C GLY A 61 -1.33 -25.36 4.80
N ASP A 62 -0.18 -24.89 5.29
CA ASP A 62 0.71 -25.59 6.22
C ASP A 62 0.98 -24.70 7.43
N VAL A 63 0.66 -25.23 8.61
CA VAL A 63 0.80 -24.51 9.90
C VAL A 63 2.26 -24.26 10.26
N GLY A 64 3.17 -25.21 9.96
CA GLY A 64 4.59 -25.08 10.25
C GLY A 64 5.24 -24.01 9.38
N HIS A 65 5.00 -24.05 8.07
CA HIS A 65 5.49 -23.03 7.15
C HIS A 65 4.85 -21.67 7.42
N GLY A 66 3.55 -21.63 7.74
CA GLY A 66 2.84 -20.41 8.14
C GLY A 66 3.43 -19.76 9.40
N LEU A 67 3.80 -20.57 10.41
CA LEU A 67 4.44 -20.07 11.64
C LEU A 67 5.82 -19.47 11.34
N LEU A 68 6.64 -20.12 10.51
CA LEU A 68 7.95 -19.59 10.13
C LEU A 68 7.84 -18.25 9.38
N MET A 69 6.91 -18.17 8.42
CA MET A 69 6.62 -16.92 7.69
C MET A 69 6.12 -15.82 8.62
N PHE A 70 5.26 -16.16 9.58
CA PHE A 70 4.78 -15.21 10.59
C PHE A 70 5.91 -14.70 11.49
N LEU A 71 6.80 -15.59 11.99
CA LEU A 71 7.94 -15.20 12.81
C LEU A 71 8.92 -14.30 12.06
N PHE A 72 9.19 -14.60 10.78
CA PHE A 72 10.03 -13.76 9.93
C PHE A 72 9.41 -12.38 9.68
N ALA A 73 8.12 -12.32 9.35
CA ALA A 73 7.40 -11.06 9.19
C ALA A 73 7.37 -10.24 10.50
N LEU A 74 7.12 -10.88 11.64
CA LEU A 74 7.14 -10.25 12.95
C LEU A 74 8.53 -9.69 13.29
N ALA A 75 9.59 -10.43 13.02
CA ALA A 75 10.96 -9.97 13.21
C ALA A 75 11.24 -8.69 12.40
N MET A 76 10.83 -8.65 11.13
CA MET A 76 10.98 -7.45 10.29
C MET A 76 10.24 -6.24 10.88
N VAL A 77 8.98 -6.42 11.30
CA VAL A 77 8.17 -5.34 11.91
C VAL A 77 8.81 -4.81 13.20
N LEU A 78 9.35 -5.68 14.05
CA LEU A 78 10.03 -5.25 15.28
C LEU A 78 11.34 -4.49 14.99
N THR A 79 12.02 -4.84 13.90
CA THR A 79 13.28 -4.19 13.49
C THR A 79 13.09 -2.90 12.67
N GLU A 80 11.87 -2.58 12.22
CA GLU A 80 11.55 -1.39 11.41
C GLU A 80 12.08 -0.09 12.05
N ASN A 81 12.08 -0.02 13.38
CA ASN A 81 12.52 1.18 14.10
C ASN A 81 14.05 1.33 14.22
N ARG A 82 14.84 0.36 13.75
CA ARG A 82 16.30 0.45 13.82
C ARG A 82 16.81 1.54 12.86
N PRO A 83 17.73 2.40 13.32
CA PRO A 83 18.21 3.55 12.54
C PRO A 83 18.91 3.13 11.23
N ALA A 84 19.57 1.97 11.21
CA ALA A 84 20.19 1.41 10.00
C ALA A 84 19.16 1.10 8.89
N VAL A 85 17.95 0.65 9.26
CA VAL A 85 16.88 0.34 8.31
C VAL A 85 16.22 1.63 7.81
N LYS A 86 16.01 2.60 8.71
CA LYS A 86 15.49 3.93 8.33
C LYS A 86 16.42 4.71 7.41
N ALA A 87 17.73 4.59 7.61
CA ALA A 87 18.72 5.22 6.74
C ALA A 87 18.66 4.68 5.30
N ALA A 88 18.44 3.36 5.14
CA ALA A 88 18.33 2.73 3.83
C ALA A 88 17.01 3.04 3.09
N GLN A 89 15.96 3.47 3.79
CA GLN A 89 14.65 3.76 3.20
C GLN A 89 14.47 5.23 2.79
N ASN A 90 15.42 6.10 3.19
CA ASN A 90 15.43 7.53 2.90
C ASN A 90 16.34 7.90 1.70
N GLU A 91 16.96 6.91 1.06
CA GLU A 91 17.69 7.04 -0.21
C GLU A 91 16.75 6.71 -1.38
#